data_AF-A0A379WLQ2-F1
#
_entry.id   AF-A0A379WLQ2-F1
#
_cell.length_a   1.000
_cell.length_b   1.000
_cell.length_c   1.000
_cell.angle_alpha   90.00
_cell.angle_beta   90.00
_cell.angle_gamma   90.00
#
_symmetry.space_group_name_H-M   'P 1'
#
loop_
_entity.id
_entity.type
_entity.pdbx_description
1 polymer ?
#
loop_
_entity_poly.entity_id
_entity_poly.type
_entity_poly.pdbx_seq_one_letter_code
_entity_poly.pdbx_strand_id
1 'polypeptide(L)' 'MLDAPVSGGEPKAIDGTLSVMVGGDKAIFDKYYDLMKAMAGFSGAYRRYRRRQRHKTG' A
#
# COMPACT_ATOMS: atom_id res chain seq x y z
N MET A 1 6.73 7.74 -8.00
CA MET A 1 5.64 8.34 -7.18
C MET A 1 4.72 7.22 -6.70
N LEU A 2 4.29 7.25 -5.44
CA LEU A 2 3.37 6.27 -4.86
C LEU A 2 2.05 6.96 -4.54
N ASP A 3 0.94 6.30 -4.86
CA ASP A 3 -0.41 6.68 -4.43
C ASP A 3 -0.89 5.63 -3.43
N ALA A 4 -1.26 6.07 -2.23
CA ALA A 4 -1.48 5.21 -1.08
C ALA A 4 -2.74 5.61 -0.30
N PRO A 5 -3.96 5.43 -0.88
CA PRO A 5 -5.19 5.67 -0.15
C PRO A 5 -5.24 4.84 1.13
N VAL A 6 -5.71 5.48 2.20
CA VAL A 6 -5.81 4.89 3.54
C VAL A 6 -7.27 4.79 3.97
N SER A 7 -7.60 3.77 4.74
CA SER A 7 -8.94 3.60 5.33
C SER A 7 -8.87 3.17 6.79
N GLY A 8 -9.92 3.51 7.54
CA GLY A 8 -10.03 3.19 8.97
C GLY A 8 -10.49 4.35 9.87
N GLY A 9 -10.45 5.59 9.37
CA GLY A 9 -10.85 6.77 10.12
C GLY A 9 -9.94 7.05 11.33
N GLU A 10 -10.33 8.04 12.13
CA GLU A 10 -9.62 8.44 13.35
C GLU A 10 -9.35 7.28 14.33
N PRO A 11 -10.31 6.36 14.61
CA PRO A 11 -10.07 5.30 15.60
C PRO A 11 -8.89 4.39 15.23
N LYS A 12 -8.79 3.98 13.95
CA LYS A 12 -7.69 3.12 13.50
C LYS A 12 -6.37 3.88 13.31
N ALA A 13 -6.44 5.19 13.14
CA ALA A 13 -5.25 6.04 13.12
C ALA A 13 -4.60 6.09 14.52
N ILE A 14 -5.42 6.24 15.56
CA ILE A 14 -4.96 6.21 16.96
C ILE A 14 -4.36 4.83 17.30
N ASP A 15 -5.04 3.76 16.91
CA ASP A 15 -4.58 2.39 17.20
C ASP A 15 -3.42 1.91 16.32
N GLY A 16 -2.98 2.70 15.32
CA GLY A 16 -1.92 2.31 14.39
C GLY A 16 -2.31 1.16 13.43
N THR A 17 -3.60 0.92 13.24
CA THR A 17 -4.15 -0.19 12.45
C THR A 17 -4.78 0.25 11.12
N LEU A 18 -4.37 1.42 10.61
CA LEU A 18 -4.83 1.92 9.31
C LEU A 18 -4.53 0.91 8.20
N SER A 19 -5.50 0.76 7.31
CA SER A 19 -5.33 -0.04 6.10
C SER A 19 -4.77 0.85 5.00
N VAL A 20 -3.64 0.45 4.42
CA VAL A 20 -2.95 1.21 3.36
C VAL A 20 -2.91 0.39 2.08
N MET A 21 -3.41 0.95 0.98
CA MET A 21 -3.36 0.33 -0.34
C MET A 21 -2.38 1.09 -1.23
N VAL A 22 -1.20 0.52 -1.50
CA VAL A 22 -0.17 1.23 -2.28
C VAL A 22 -0.21 0.83 -3.75
N GLY A 23 -0.28 1.83 -4.62
CA GLY A 23 -0.06 1.71 -6.06
C GLY A 23 1.10 2.60 -6.51
N GLY A 24 1.95 2.10 -7.40
CA GLY A 24 3.05 2.89 -7.95
C GLY A 24 4.25 2.03 -8.32
N ASP A 25 5.44 2.64 -8.29
CA ASP A 25 6.70 1.98 -8.60
C ASP A 25 7.11 0.99 -7.49
N LYS A 26 7.39 -0.26 -7.89
CA LYS A 26 7.83 -1.31 -7.00
C LYS A 26 9.17 -1.00 -6.33
N ALA A 27 10.13 -0.43 -7.06
CA ALA A 27 11.46 -0.15 -6.50
C ALA A 27 11.38 0.87 -5.36
N ILE A 28 10.46 1.83 -5.47
CA ILE A 28 10.20 2.81 -4.42
C ILE A 28 9.46 2.13 -3.26
N PHE A 29 8.45 1.30 -3.53
CA PHE A 29 7.74 0.56 -2.49
C PHE A 29 8.66 -0.35 -1.68
N ASP A 30 9.48 -1.17 -2.35
CA ASP A 30 10.39 -2.12 -1.71
C ASP A 30 11.44 -1.38 -0.85
N LYS A 31 11.94 -0.22 -1.32
CA LYS A 31 12.88 0.63 -0.57
C LYS A 31 12.32 1.16 0.75
N TYR A 32 11.02 1.46 0.81
CA TYR A 32 10.37 2.06 1.97
C TYR A 32 9.40 1.13 2.69
N TYR A 33 9.41 -0.17 2.34
CA TYR A 33 8.46 -1.15 2.84
C TYR A 33 8.44 -1.23 4.37
N ASP A 34 9.62 -1.30 5.00
CA ASP A 34 9.74 -1.44 6.46
C ASP A 34 9.19 -0.21 7.20
N LEU A 35 9.41 0.99 6.66
CA LEU A 35 8.84 2.23 7.20
C LEU A 35 7.31 2.23 7.07
N MET A 36 6.77 1.85 5.92
CA MET A 36 5.32 1.79 5.70
C MET A 36 4.65 0.72 6.56
N LYS A 37 5.33 -0.39 6.82
CA LYS A 37 4.87 -1.47 7.70
C LYS A 37 4.81 -1.05 9.17
N ALA A 38 5.71 -0.18 9.61
CA ALA A 38 5.69 0.34 10.99
C ALA A 38 4.51 1.28 11.26
N MET A 39 4.00 1.98 10.23
CA MET A 39 2.93 2.98 10.37
C MET A 39 1.52 2.45 10.09
N ALA A 40 1.39 1.23 9.56
CA ALA A 40 0.12 0.73 9.08
C ALA A 40 -0.05 -0.77 9.33
N GLY A 41 -1.29 -1.17 9.59
CA GLY A 41 -1.71 -2.57 9.62
C GLY A 41 -1.70 -3.18 8.22
N PHE A 42 -0.52 -3.46 7.67
CA PHE A 42 -0.34 -4.12 6.38
C PHE A 42 -0.77 -5.59 6.47
N SER A 43 -2.07 -5.86 6.50
CA SER A 43 -2.61 -7.23 6.40
C SER A 43 -2.55 -7.81 4.97
N GLY A 44 -2.02 -7.04 4.01
CA GLY A 44 -1.62 -7.52 2.69
C GLY A 44 -2.32 -6.80 1.54
N ALA A 45 -1.57 -6.06 0.72
CA ALA A 45 -2.08 -5.57 -0.56
C ALA A 45 -1.02 -5.13 -1.58
N TYR A 46 0.04 -5.91 -1.83
CA TYR A 46 0.73 -5.86 -3.13
C TYR A 46 -0.07 -6.57 -4.25
N ARG A 47 -1.35 -6.89 -4.00
CA ARG A 47 -2.17 -7.77 -4.84
C ARG A 47 -2.79 -7.07 -6.06
N ARG A 48 -2.87 -5.72 -6.07
CA ARG A 48 -3.50 -4.96 -7.18
C ARG A 48 -2.54 -4.63 -8.33
N TYR A 49 -1.23 -4.57 -8.10
CA TYR A 49 -0.25 -4.25 -9.13
C TYR A 49 -0.16 -5.32 -10.23
N ARG A 50 -0.25 -6.60 -9.84
CA ARG A 50 -0.15 -7.73 -10.78
C ARG A 50 -1.31 -7.83 -11.78
N ARG A 51 -2.48 -7.23 -11.51
CA ARG A 51 -3.61 -7.23 -12.46
C ARG A 51 -3.57 -6.11 -13.50
N ARG A 52 -2.95 -4.96 -13.20
CA ARG A 52 -2.88 -3.83 -14.15
C ARG A 52 -1.80 -3.99 -15.23
N GLN A 53 -0.70 -4.70 -14.95
CA GLN A 53 0.34 -4.92 -15.98
C GLN A 53 -0.08 -5.90 -17.08
N ARG A 54 -0.97 -6.86 -16.79
CA ARG A 54 -1.50 -7.79 -17.81
C ARG A 54 -2.39 -7.14 -18.87
N HIS A 55 -2.93 -5.94 -18.62
CA HIS A 55 -3.81 -5.23 -19.55
C HIS A 55 -3.11 -4.13 -20.37
N LYS A 56 -1.81 -3.90 -20.17
CA LYS A 56 -1.02 -2.95 -20.98
C LYS A 56 -0.11 -3.63 -22.01
N THR A 57 -0.18 -4.95 -22.13
CA THR A 57 0.58 -5.75 -23.12
C THR A 57 -0.35 -6.63 -23.95
N GLY A 58 -1.46 -6.06 -24.42
CA GLY A 58 -2.38 -6.66 -25.39
C GLY A 58 -2.78 -5.61 -26.41
#